data_AF-A0A3D4GTX5-F1
#
_entry.id   AF-A0A3D4GTX5-F1
#
_cell.length_a   1.000
_cell.length_b   1.000
_cell.length_c   1.000
_cell.angle_alpha   90.00
_cell.angle_beta   90.00
_cell.angle_gamma   90.00
#
_symmetry.space_group_name_H-M   'P 1'
#
loop_
_entity.id
_entity.type
_entity.pdbx_description
1 polymer ?
#
loop_
_entity_poly.entity_id
_entity_poly.type
_entity_poly.pdbx_seq_one_letter_code
_entity_poly.pdbx_strand_id
1 'polypeptide(L)'
;MNYYLTISGILAILSSHGHLTIGSTAFLRPMLATEFDVVSKRTMHCGFHYVSAYFLTSAIVLTGLSLGILSVDKNLYLVRFIGFNWAGFAAIHIFIIQTGKIERGFIRMFQWILFSSIAILSFLVT
;
A
#
# COMPACT_ATOMS: atom_id res chain seq x y z
N MET A 1 -18.85 -15.70 3.26
CA MET A 1 -17.69 -15.07 2.58
C MET A 1 -17.67 -13.61 2.95
N ASN A 2 -16.61 -13.13 3.58
CA ASN A 2 -16.56 -11.75 4.05
C ASN A 2 -16.22 -10.83 2.86
N TYR A 3 -17.21 -10.11 2.33
CA TYR A 3 -17.03 -9.23 1.17
C TYR A 3 -15.97 -8.14 1.42
N TYR A 4 -15.79 -7.69 2.67
CA TYR A 4 -14.74 -6.75 3.01
C TYR A 4 -13.34 -7.35 2.80
N LEU A 5 -13.13 -8.61 3.18
CA LEU A 5 -11.88 -9.33 2.89
C LEU A 5 -11.64 -9.45 1.39
N THR A 6 -12.65 -9.88 0.62
CA THR A 6 -12.52 -10.02 -0.84
C THR A 6 -12.13 -8.70 -1.50
N ILE A 7 -12.83 -7.61 -1.18
CA ILE A 7 -12.54 -6.29 -1.76
C ILE A 7 -11.16 -5.80 -1.30
N SER A 8 -10.81 -5.95 -0.02
CA SER A 8 -9.50 -5.54 0.49
C SER A 8 -8.35 -6.30 -0.18
N GLY A 9 -8.51 -7.60 -0.43
CA GLY A 9 -7.53 -8.42 -1.15
C GLY A 9 -7.36 -7.97 -2.60
N ILE A 10 -8.45 -7.72 -3.32
CA ILE A 10 -8.41 -7.19 -4.69
C ILE A 10 -7.69 -5.84 -4.73
N LEU A 11 -8.05 -4.91 -3.83
CA LEU A 11 -7.41 -3.59 -3.77
C LEU A 11 -5.93 -3.68 -3.40
N ALA A 12 -5.53 -4.59 -2.52
CA ALA A 12 -4.13 -4.82 -2.17
C ALA A 12 -3.34 -5.41 -3.36
N ILE A 13 -3.93 -6.31 -4.15
CA ILE A 13 -3.34 -6.80 -5.41
C ILE A 13 -3.16 -5.66 -6.41
N LEU A 14 -4.20 -4.84 -6.62
CA LEU A 14 -4.13 -3.70 -7.53
C LEU A 14 -3.08 -2.68 -7.07
N SER A 15 -2.99 -2.41 -5.77
CA SER A 15 -1.98 -1.53 -5.19
C SER A 15 -0.56 -2.09 -5.38
N SER A 16 -0.37 -3.40 -5.18
CA SER A 16 0.90 -4.09 -5.43
C SER A 16 1.32 -3.99 -6.89
N HIS A 17 0.40 -4.30 -7.80
CA HIS A 17 0.65 -4.24 -9.23
C HIS A 17 0.95 -2.81 -9.68
N GLY A 18 0.12 -1.84 -9.28
CA GLY A 18 0.31 -0.42 -9.58
C GLY A 18 1.63 0.11 -9.04
N HIS A 19 2.02 -0.27 -7.82
CA HIS A 19 3.31 0.10 -7.24
C HIS A 19 4.49 -0.46 -8.04
N LEU A 20 4.47 -1.74 -8.40
CA LEU A 20 5.57 -2.38 -9.13
C LEU A 20 5.68 -1.92 -10.59
N THR A 21 4.57 -1.54 -11.21
CA THR A 21 4.53 -1.11 -12.63
C THR A 21 4.60 0.41 -12.75
N ILE A 22 3.48 1.09 -12.55
CA ILE A 22 3.33 2.55 -12.65
C ILE A 22 4.24 3.23 -11.61
N GLY A 23 4.30 2.71 -10.39
CA GLY A 23 5.17 3.20 -9.32
C GLY A 23 6.64 3.22 -9.74
N SER A 24 7.08 2.14 -10.39
CA SER A 24 8.45 1.99 -10.89
C SER A 24 8.76 2.97 -12.03
N THR A 25 7.88 3.06 -13.04
CA THR A 25 8.14 3.85 -14.24
C THR A 25 7.90 5.34 -14.05
N ALA A 26 6.87 5.73 -13.31
CA ALA A 26 6.47 7.13 -13.15
C ALA A 26 7.17 7.83 -11.98
N PHE A 27 7.68 7.10 -10.97
CA PHE A 27 8.27 7.72 -9.77
C PHE A 27 9.68 7.21 -9.46
N LEU A 28 9.87 5.89 -9.31
CA LEU A 28 11.17 5.34 -8.90
C LEU A 28 12.27 5.62 -9.92
N ARG A 29 12.06 5.24 -11.20
CA ARG A 29 13.08 5.40 -12.25
C ARG A 29 13.45 6.87 -12.47
N PRO A 30 12.49 7.83 -12.57
CA PRO A 30 12.82 9.25 -12.60
C PRO A 30 13.64 9.70 -11.38
N MET A 31 13.26 9.30 -10.17
CA MET A 31 14.01 9.63 -8.96
C MET A 31 15.42 9.02 -8.93
N LEU A 32 15.63 7.83 -9.51
CA LEU A 32 16.97 7.24 -9.63
C LEU A 32 17.83 7.95 -10.69
N ALA A 33 17.20 8.62 -11.67
CA ALA A 33 17.89 9.33 -12.73
C ALA A 33 18.36 10.73 -12.32
N THR A 34 17.81 11.32 -11.25
CA THR A 34 18.23 12.66 -10.79
C THR A 34 19.65 12.66 -10.23
N GLU A 35 20.33 13.80 -10.30
CA GLU A 35 21.61 14.01 -9.62
C GLU A 35 21.39 14.11 -8.10
N PHE A 36 21.79 13.07 -7.39
CA PHE A 36 21.65 12.91 -5.95
C PHE A 36 22.79 12.03 -5.45
N ASP A 37 23.16 12.15 -4.18
CA ASP A 37 24.21 11.28 -3.64
C ASP A 37 23.82 9.80 -3.75
N VAL A 38 24.82 8.95 -3.97
CA VAL A 38 24.60 7.53 -4.27
C VAL A 38 23.96 6.81 -3.08
N VAL A 39 24.33 7.16 -1.84
CA VAL A 39 23.82 6.48 -0.65
C VAL A 39 22.33 6.76 -0.48
N SER A 40 21.92 8.02 -0.48
CA SER A 40 20.51 8.38 -0.33
C SER A 40 19.65 7.84 -1.47
N LYS A 41 20.18 7.83 -2.71
CA LYS A 41 19.52 7.21 -3.86
C LYS A 41 19.27 5.71 -3.65
N ARG A 42 20.27 4.97 -3.14
CA ARG A 42 20.13 3.54 -2.84
C ARG A 42 19.20 3.30 -1.66
N THR A 43 19.23 4.14 -0.63
CA THR A 43 18.30 4.06 0.51
C THR A 43 16.85 4.22 0.05
N MET A 44 16.54 5.20 -0.81
CA MET A 44 15.19 5.37 -1.35
C MET A 44 14.77 4.20 -2.25
N HIS A 45 15.71 3.62 -3.01
CA HIS A 45 15.45 2.41 -3.80
C HIS A 45 15.08 1.22 -2.91
N CYS A 46 15.80 1.03 -1.80
CA CYS A 46 15.44 0.02 -0.79
C CYS A 46 14.04 0.31 -0.20
N GLY A 47 13.75 1.56 0.14
CA GLY A 47 12.44 1.98 0.63
C GLY A 47 11.29 1.60 -0.31
N PHE A 48 11.47 1.78 -1.62
CA PHE A 48 10.50 1.32 -2.62
C PHE A 48 10.23 -0.19 -2.53
N HIS A 49 11.28 -1.01 -2.40
CA HIS A 49 11.14 -2.47 -2.33
C HIS A 49 10.68 -2.99 -0.97
N TYR A 50 10.94 -2.28 0.13
CA TYR A 50 10.36 -2.60 1.43
C TYR A 50 8.84 -2.46 1.38
N VAL A 51 8.34 -1.39 0.76
CA VAL A 51 6.90 -1.20 0.52
C VAL A 51 6.36 -2.27 -0.43
N SER A 52 7.07 -2.60 -1.51
CA SER A 52 6.70 -3.69 -2.42
C SER A 52 6.50 -5.02 -1.69
N ALA A 53 7.44 -5.38 -0.81
CA ALA A 53 7.38 -6.62 -0.04
C ALA A 53 6.16 -6.67 0.88
N TYR A 54 5.86 -5.55 1.55
CA TYR A 54 4.67 -5.44 2.39
C TYR A 54 3.37 -5.49 1.57
N PHE A 55 3.30 -4.78 0.45
CA PHE A 55 2.13 -4.77 -0.44
C PHE A 55 1.82 -6.20 -0.92
N LEU A 56 2.83 -6.92 -1.39
CA LEU A 56 2.66 -8.27 -1.90
C LEU A 56 2.26 -9.26 -0.79
N THR A 57 2.93 -9.24 0.36
CA THR A 57 2.63 -10.16 1.46
C THR A 57 1.25 -9.90 2.06
N SER A 58 0.87 -8.64 2.26
CA SER A 58 -0.48 -8.28 2.72
C SER A 58 -1.56 -8.66 1.71
N ALA A 59 -1.32 -8.49 0.40
CA ALA A 59 -2.22 -8.94 -0.64
C ALA A 59 -2.43 -10.46 -0.61
N ILE A 60 -1.35 -11.24 -0.46
CA ILE A 60 -1.41 -12.70 -0.33
C ILE A 60 -2.23 -13.11 0.90
N VAL A 61 -2.00 -12.49 2.07
CA VAL A 61 -2.73 -12.82 3.30
C VAL A 61 -4.22 -12.50 3.17
N LEU A 62 -4.57 -11.28 2.74
CA LEU A 62 -5.97 -10.86 2.59
C LEU A 62 -6.72 -11.75 1.57
N THR A 63 -6.05 -12.11 0.48
CA THR A 63 -6.60 -13.00 -0.55
C THR A 63 -6.75 -14.43 -0.03
N GLY A 64 -5.74 -14.95 0.68
CA GLY A 64 -5.79 -16.29 1.28
C GLY A 64 -6.91 -16.44 2.30
N LEU A 65 -7.15 -15.41 3.11
CA LEU A 65 -8.30 -15.35 4.03
C LEU A 65 -9.63 -15.26 3.28
N SER A 66 -9.70 -14.47 2.20
CA SER A 66 -10.90 -14.35 1.36
C SER A 66 -11.27 -15.68 0.69
N LEU A 67 -10.29 -16.44 0.22
CA LEU A 67 -10.45 -17.75 -0.42
C LEU A 67 -10.66 -18.90 0.58
N GLY A 68 -10.65 -18.63 1.89
CA GLY A 68 -10.79 -19.64 2.94
C GLY A 68 -9.57 -20.56 3.11
N ILE A 69 -8.43 -20.22 2.51
CA ILE A 69 -7.16 -20.94 2.69
C ILE A 69 -6.67 -20.76 4.14
N LEU A 70 -6.91 -19.57 4.71
CA LEU A 70 -6.63 -19.25 6.11
C LEU A 70 -7.96 -19.01 6.85
N SER A 71 -8.02 -19.42 8.13
CA SER A 71 -9.19 -19.18 8.99
C SER A 71 -9.23 -17.71 9.45
N VAL A 72 -10.34 -17.02 9.18
CA VAL A 72 -10.53 -15.61 9.57
C VAL A 72 -10.51 -15.45 11.09
N ASP A 73 -11.25 -16.28 11.83
CA ASP A 73 -11.36 -16.19 13.29
C ASP A 73 -10.00 -16.29 14.00
N LYS A 74 -9.10 -17.12 13.46
CA LYS A 74 -7.74 -17.29 14.00
C LYS A 74 -6.78 -16.16 13.60
N ASN A 75 -7.15 -15.33 12.63
CA ASN A 75 -6.26 -14.33 12.01
C ASN A 75 -6.85 -12.92 12.04
N LEU A 76 -7.91 -12.66 12.80
CA LEU A 76 -8.54 -11.33 12.85
C LEU A 76 -7.55 -10.23 13.26
N TYR A 77 -6.69 -10.49 14.25
CA TYR A 77 -5.65 -9.53 14.65
C TYR A 77 -4.60 -9.28 13.57
N LEU A 78 -4.28 -10.29 12.74
CA LEU A 78 -3.39 -10.12 11.60
C LEU A 78 -4.04 -9.20 10.55
N VAL A 79 -5.33 -9.38 10.28
CA VAL A 79 -6.09 -8.48 9.40
C VAL A 79 -6.09 -7.05 9.93
N ARG A 80 -6.30 -6.85 11.24
CA ARG A 80 -6.25 -5.53 11.86
C ARG A 80 -4.85 -4.92 11.79
N PHE A 81 -3.80 -5.70 12.05
CA PHE A 81 -2.42 -5.25 11.90
C PHE A 81 -2.12 -4.81 10.45
N ILE A 82 -2.60 -5.57 9.47
CA ILE A 82 -2.49 -5.19 8.06
C ILE A 82 -3.21 -3.86 7.82
N GLY A 83 -4.45 -3.74 8.29
CA GLY A 83 -5.24 -2.52 8.20
C GLY A 83 -4.57 -1.28 8.80
N PHE A 84 -3.94 -1.43 9.98
CA PHE A 84 -3.18 -0.36 10.63
C PHE A 84 -2.01 0.15 9.79
N ASN A 85 -1.24 -0.75 9.17
CA ASN A 85 -0.13 -0.36 8.30
C ASN A 85 -0.63 0.38 7.05
N TRP A 86 -1.71 -0.10 6.41
CA TRP A 86 -2.33 0.60 5.28
C TRP A 86 -2.88 1.99 5.69
N ALA A 87 -3.46 2.11 6.89
CA ALA A 87 -3.87 3.40 7.44
C ALA A 87 -2.67 4.33 7.67
N GLY A 88 -1.55 3.80 8.17
CA GLY A 88 -0.30 4.52 8.34
C GLY A 88 0.24 5.05 7.01
N PHE A 89 0.25 4.24 5.95
CA PHE A 89 0.63 4.70 4.62
C PHE A 89 -0.31 5.78 4.09
N ALA A 90 -1.63 5.62 4.25
CA ALA A 90 -2.59 6.64 3.84
C ALA A 90 -2.33 7.96 4.57
N ALA A 91 -2.15 7.92 5.89
CA ALA A 91 -1.91 9.10 6.71
C ALA A 91 -0.61 9.82 6.33
N ILE A 92 0.49 9.08 6.15
CA ILE A 92 1.77 9.65 5.71
C ILE A 92 1.63 10.27 4.31
N HIS A 93 0.92 9.61 3.40
CA HIS A 93 0.71 10.12 2.05
C HIS A 93 -0.06 11.44 2.05
N ILE A 94 -1.16 11.50 2.81
CA ILE A 94 -1.98 12.71 2.98
C ILE A 94 -1.15 13.82 3.61
N PHE A 95 -0.40 13.52 4.66
CA PHE A 95 0.47 14.49 5.33
C PHE A 95 1.50 15.10 4.37
N ILE A 96 2.23 14.27 3.61
CA ILE A 96 3.23 14.75 2.65
C ILE A 96 2.58 15.61 1.55
N ILE A 97 1.40 15.24 1.04
CA ILE A 97 0.66 16.04 0.05
C ILE A 97 0.34 17.42 0.63
N GLN A 98 -0.12 17.49 1.87
CA GLN A 98 -0.50 18.74 2.54
C GLN A 98 0.72 19.65 2.80
N THR A 99 1.84 19.08 3.24
CA THR A 99 3.04 19.86 3.59
C THR A 99 3.94 20.18 2.38
N GLY A 100 3.88 19.37 1.32
CA GLY A 100 4.82 19.42 0.19
C GLY A 100 4.55 20.49 -0.87
N LYS A 101 3.50 21.32 -0.73
CA LYS A 101 3.10 22.34 -1.72
C LYS A 101 2.97 21.79 -3.15
N ILE A 102 2.49 20.55 -3.29
CA ILE A 102 2.37 19.86 -4.58
C ILE A 102 1.09 20.33 -5.27
N GLU A 103 1.22 20.97 -6.43
CA GLU A 103 0.07 21.40 -7.23
C GLU A 103 -0.82 20.19 -7.56
N ARG A 104 -2.11 20.27 -7.19
CA ARG A 104 -3.09 19.18 -7.34
C ARG A 104 -2.60 17.86 -6.71
N GLY A 105 -1.85 17.93 -5.61
CA GLY A 105 -1.21 16.77 -4.98
C GLY A 105 -2.16 15.61 -4.69
N PHE A 106 -3.38 15.87 -4.19
CA PHE A 106 -4.37 14.81 -3.93
C PHE A 106 -4.82 14.03 -5.19
N ILE A 107 -4.72 14.65 -6.37
CA ILE A 107 -5.05 14.01 -7.66
C ILE A 107 -3.81 13.30 -8.21
N ARG A 108 -2.65 13.96 -8.17
CA ARG A 108 -1.39 13.41 -8.70
C ARG A 108 -0.82 12.26 -7.86
N MET A 109 -1.16 12.23 -6.58
CA MET A 109 -0.72 11.23 -5.59
C MET A 109 -1.93 10.48 -5.02
N PHE A 110 -2.83 10.01 -5.89
CA PHE A 110 -4.14 9.44 -5.52
C PHE A 110 -4.08 8.12 -4.72
N GLN A 111 -2.90 7.53 -4.51
CA GLN A 111 -2.75 6.22 -3.87
C GLN A 111 -3.31 6.18 -2.45
N TRP A 112 -3.41 7.34 -1.77
CA TRP A 112 -4.08 7.46 -0.46
C TRP A 112 -5.51 6.91 -0.47
N ILE A 113 -6.24 6.99 -1.59
CA ILE A 113 -7.60 6.46 -1.72
C ILE A 113 -7.58 4.93 -1.56
N LEU A 114 -6.67 4.26 -2.27
CA LEU A 114 -6.52 2.80 -2.21
C LEU A 114 -6.10 2.37 -0.81
N PHE A 115 -5.13 3.09 -0.21
CA PHE A 115 -4.59 2.76 1.11
C PHE A 115 -5.66 2.90 2.19
N SER A 116 -6.41 4.01 2.19
CA SER A 116 -7.54 4.24 3.10
C SER A 116 -8.63 3.19 2.91
N SER A 117 -8.95 2.82 1.66
CA SER A 117 -9.98 1.82 1.37
C SER A 117 -9.60 0.45 1.92
N ILE A 118 -8.38 -0.01 1.68
CA ILE A 118 -7.89 -1.29 2.22
C ILE A 118 -7.91 -1.29 3.74
N ALA A 119 -7.47 -0.19 4.36
CA ALA A 119 -7.48 -0.04 5.82
C ALA A 119 -8.89 -0.15 6.39
N ILE A 120 -9.84 0.66 5.89
CA ILE A 120 -11.23 0.68 6.36
C ILE A 120 -11.86 -0.72 6.21
N LEU A 121 -11.73 -1.34 5.04
CA LEU A 121 -12.27 -2.68 4.80
C LEU A 121 -11.65 -3.71 5.76
N SER A 122 -10.34 -3.63 6.00
CA SER A 122 -9.65 -4.50 6.96
C SER A 122 -10.17 -4.31 8.39
N PHE A 123 -10.68 -3.13 8.78
CA PHE A 123 -11.33 -2.86 10.07
C PHE A 123 -12.82 -3.26 10.13
N LEU A 124 -13.47 -3.46 8.98
CA LEU A 124 -14.86 -3.92 8.89
C LEU A 124 -14.98 -5.45 8.88
N VAL A 125 -13.88 -6.19 8.71
CA VAL A 125 -13.87 -7.65 8.84
C VAL A 125 -14.32 -8.05 10.25
N THR A 126 -15.21 -9.03 10.34
CA THR A 126 -15.71 -9.65 11.57
C THR A 126 -15.43 -11.13 11.51
#